data_AF-A0A935PVT3-F1
#
_entry.id   AF-A0A935PVT3-F1
#
_cell.length_a   1.000
_cell.length_b   1.000
_cell.length_c   1.000
_cell.angle_alpha   90.00
_cell.angle_beta   90.00
_cell.angle_gamma   90.00
#
_symmetry.space_group_name_H-M   'P 1'
#
loop_
_entity.id
_entity.type
_entity.pdbx_description
1 polymer ?
#
loop_
_entity_poly.entity_id
_entity_poly.type
_entity_poly.pdbx_seq_one_letter_code
_entity_poly.pdbx_strand_id
1 'polypeptide(L)'
;MTLWNDPANQELKSARRDPNFLMVGDRLHIPPLRSRVEVGHTGSTCHRFVRKGLPNLVHIRFMADGSPLAGQNFRATLNTGRRFTGSLDQEGSLSLSLSESATSVRVMIGNETPMEFSFALGALQPADSHEGIRQRLVNLGVLDPALSDCSMPDFVAAFRQFEGLAGKARATGESDDLVQRLRIEHDDSRRTV
;
A
#
# COMPACT_ATOMS: atom_id res chain seq x y z
N MET A 1 1.87 7.59 14.72
CA MET A 1 3.14 6.90 14.41
C MET A 1 4.19 7.37 15.41
N THR A 2 4.62 6.54 16.37
CA THR A 2 5.44 6.97 17.52
C THR A 2 6.92 7.11 17.20
N LEU A 3 7.51 6.17 16.44
CA LEU A 3 8.92 6.21 16.06
C LEU A 3 9.21 7.26 14.99
N TRP A 4 8.35 7.34 13.97
CA TRP A 4 8.49 8.31 12.88
C TRP A 4 8.48 9.78 13.34
N ASN A 5 7.73 10.07 14.40
CA ASN A 5 7.61 11.42 14.95
C ASN A 5 8.61 11.69 16.09
N ASP A 6 9.56 10.79 16.34
CA ASP A 6 10.63 11.03 17.31
C ASP A 6 11.55 12.15 16.80
N PRO A 7 11.94 13.13 17.65
CA PRO A 7 12.85 14.21 17.26
C PRO A 7 14.19 13.70 16.68
N ALA A 8 14.69 12.55 17.15
CA ALA A 8 15.93 11.96 16.64
C ALA A 8 15.79 11.42 15.20
N ASN A 9 14.57 11.28 14.68
CA ASN A 9 14.27 10.84 13.32
C ASN A 9 13.92 12.00 12.37
N GLN A 10 14.14 13.27 12.77
CA GLN A 10 13.82 14.43 11.94
C GLN A 10 14.54 14.41 10.59
N GLU A 11 15.83 14.09 10.56
CA GLU A 11 16.59 14.01 9.30
C GLU A 11 16.01 12.94 8.37
N LEU A 12 15.69 11.74 8.90
CA LEU A 12 15.05 10.68 8.13
C LEU A 12 13.69 11.11 7.61
N LYS A 13 12.87 11.76 8.43
CA LYS A 13 11.54 12.25 8.05
C LYS A 13 11.58 13.43 7.06
N SER A 14 12.65 14.22 7.06
CA SER A 14 12.87 15.25 6.05
C SER A 14 13.31 14.63 4.71
N ALA A 15 14.16 13.59 4.76
CA ALA A 15 14.61 12.87 3.58
C ALA A 15 13.50 11.97 2.98
N ARG A 16 12.66 11.38 3.83
CA ARG A 16 11.59 10.45 3.48
C ARG A 16 10.25 11.06 3.87
N ARG A 17 9.38 11.33 2.90
CA ARG A 17 8.05 11.94 3.16
C ARG A 17 7.04 10.96 3.74
N ASP A 18 7.23 9.66 3.51
CA ASP A 18 6.31 8.60 3.93
C ASP A 18 7.05 7.58 4.81
N PRO A 19 6.54 7.27 6.02
CA PRO A 19 7.14 6.30 6.94
C PRO A 19 7.24 4.87 6.42
N ASN A 20 6.49 4.51 5.38
CA ASN A 20 6.50 3.16 4.80
C ASN A 20 7.67 2.93 3.83
N PHE A 21 8.44 3.98 3.51
CA PHE A 21 9.57 3.91 2.58
C PHE A 21 10.88 4.18 3.29
N LEU A 22 11.63 3.12 3.55
CA LEU A 22 13.02 3.18 4.01
C LEU A 22 13.93 2.62 2.91
N MET A 23 15.05 3.28 2.62
CA MET A 23 16.06 2.78 1.70
C MET A 23 17.31 2.30 2.44
N VAL A 24 18.10 1.48 1.76
CA VAL A 24 19.41 1.06 2.25
C VAL A 24 20.26 2.29 2.58
N GLY A 25 20.79 2.35 3.80
CA GLY A 25 21.57 3.48 4.31
C GLY A 25 20.79 4.43 5.22
N ASP A 26 19.45 4.38 5.21
CA ASP A 26 18.63 5.15 6.15
C ASP A 26 18.89 4.71 7.59
N ARG A 27 18.94 5.67 8.51
CA ARG A 27 19.15 5.43 9.94
C ARG A 27 17.88 5.77 10.70
N LEU A 28 17.25 4.75 11.28
CA LEU A 28 16.09 4.89 12.15
C LEU A 28 16.52 4.78 13.61
N HIS A 29 16.32 5.84 14.38
CA HIS A 29 16.48 5.83 15.82
C HIS A 29 15.29 5.16 16.51
N ILE A 30 15.58 4.18 17.37
CA ILE A 30 14.61 3.50 18.22
C ILE A 30 14.92 3.88 19.68
N PRO A 31 14.09 4.71 20.33
CA PRO A 31 14.32 5.10 21.72
C PRO A 31 14.15 3.90 22.66
N PRO A 32 14.77 3.95 23.85
CA PRO A 32 14.60 2.91 24.86
C PRO A 32 13.13 2.81 25.28
N LEU A 33 12.71 1.58 25.62
CA LEU A 33 11.36 1.32 26.12
C LEU A 33 11.11 2.14 27.40
N ARG A 34 10.03 2.91 27.41
CA ARG A 34 9.62 3.69 28.58
C ARG A 34 8.63 2.87 29.41
N SER A 35 8.95 2.63 30.67
CA SER A 35 8.01 1.99 31.60
C SER A 35 6.81 2.90 31.82
N ARG A 36 5.60 2.34 31.69
CA ARG A 36 4.35 3.02 32.04
C ARG A 36 3.71 2.30 33.21
N VAL A 37 3.29 3.07 34.21
CA VAL A 37 2.48 2.57 35.33
C VAL A 37 1.03 2.87 35.02
N GLU A 38 0.16 1.87 35.17
CA GLU A 38 -1.29 2.03 35.07
C GLU A 38 -1.91 1.76 36.45
N VAL A 39 -2.79 2.64 36.90
CA VAL A 39 -3.50 2.47 38.17
C VAL A 39 -4.68 1.53 37.94
N GLY A 40 -4.65 0.36 38.57
CA GLY A 40 -5.76 -0.60 38.57
C GLY A 40 -6.61 -0.44 39.82
N HIS A 41 -7.94 -0.42 39.67
CA HIS A 41 -8.84 -0.48 40.82
C HIS A 41 -8.71 -1.85 41.51
N THR A 42 -8.38 -1.84 42.80
CA THR A 42 -8.36 -3.03 43.65
C THR A 42 -9.77 -3.35 44.13
N GLY A 43 -10.33 -4.47 43.65
CA GLY A 43 -11.68 -4.94 43.97
C GLY A 43 -11.99 -6.25 43.24
N SER A 44 -13.27 -6.57 43.04
CA SER A 44 -13.77 -7.81 42.40
C SER A 44 -13.53 -7.90 40.88
N THR A 45 -12.72 -7.00 40.31
CA THR A 45 -12.55 -6.86 38.86
C THR A 45 -11.18 -7.36 38.43
N CYS A 46 -11.14 -8.40 37.60
CA CYS A 46 -9.90 -8.87 36.98
C CYS A 46 -9.52 -7.96 35.80
N HIS A 47 -8.33 -7.36 35.85
CA HIS A 47 -7.78 -6.57 34.75
C HIS A 47 -7.06 -7.49 33.77
N ARG A 48 -7.49 -7.49 32.50
CA ARG A 48 -6.79 -8.17 31.40
C ARG A 48 -5.95 -7.18 30.63
N PHE A 49 -4.63 -7.23 30.81
CA PHE A 49 -3.71 -6.50 29.96
C PHE A 49 -3.58 -7.22 28.62
N VAL A 50 -3.82 -6.51 27.53
CA VAL A 50 -3.60 -7.00 26.17
C VAL A 50 -2.56 -6.13 25.49
N ARG A 51 -1.58 -6.76 24.84
CA ARG A 51 -0.71 -6.03 23.93
C ARG A 51 -1.58 -5.51 22.80
N LYS A 52 -1.70 -4.18 22.66
CA LYS A 52 -2.22 -3.59 21.43
C LYS A 52 -1.20 -3.91 20.33
N GLY A 53 -1.43 -4.98 19.58
CA GLY A 53 -0.69 -5.19 18.33
C GLY A 53 -0.93 -4.00 17.42
N LEU A 54 0.10 -3.55 16.72
CA LEU A 54 -0.11 -2.66 15.58
C LEU A 54 -0.73 -3.52 14.48
N PRO A 55 -1.97 -3.26 14.04
CA PRO A 55 -2.49 -3.95 12.89
C PRO A 55 -1.72 -3.44 11.67
N ASN A 56 -0.84 -4.27 11.10
CA ASN A 56 -0.29 -4.01 9.78
C ASN A 56 -1.44 -4.19 8.80
N LEU A 57 -2.08 -3.09 8.40
CA LEU A 57 -3.20 -3.12 7.48
C LEU A 57 -2.69 -2.86 6.06
N VAL A 58 -3.12 -3.69 5.11
CA VAL A 58 -3.05 -3.36 3.69
C VAL A 58 -4.44 -2.97 3.21
N HIS A 59 -4.50 -1.88 2.46
CA HIS A 59 -5.71 -1.39 1.81
C HIS A 59 -5.50 -1.51 0.30
N ILE A 60 -6.43 -2.18 -0.39
CA ILE A 60 -6.35 -2.39 -1.83
C ILE A 60 -7.71 -2.02 -2.42
N ARG A 61 -7.73 -1.14 -3.43
CA ARG A 61 -8.93 -0.84 -4.21
C ARG A 61 -8.88 -1.59 -5.52
N PHE A 62 -9.95 -2.31 -5.84
CA PHE A 62 -10.08 -3.05 -7.09
C PHE A 62 -11.03 -2.34 -8.05
N MET A 63 -10.57 -2.15 -9.27
CA MET A 63 -11.32 -1.50 -10.34
C MET A 63 -11.28 -2.36 -11.60
N ALA A 64 -12.37 -2.33 -12.38
CA ALA A 64 -12.46 -2.90 -13.71
C ALA A 64 -13.08 -1.86 -14.64
N ASP A 65 -12.45 -1.60 -15.78
CA ASP A 65 -12.91 -0.62 -16.78
C ASP A 65 -13.26 0.76 -16.17
N GLY A 66 -12.45 1.21 -15.20
CA GLY A 66 -12.63 2.49 -14.51
C GLY A 66 -13.75 2.50 -13.46
N SER A 67 -14.42 1.39 -13.20
CA SER A 67 -15.48 1.26 -12.19
C SER A 67 -15.02 0.39 -11.01
N PRO A 68 -15.36 0.76 -9.75
CA PRO A 68 -15.01 -0.04 -8.59
C PRO A 68 -15.75 -1.39 -8.60
N LEU A 69 -15.06 -2.45 -8.17
CA LEU A 69 -15.66 -3.79 -8.02
C LEU A 69 -16.50 -3.92 -6.74
N ALA A 70 -17.40 -2.95 -6.51
CA ALA A 70 -18.16 -2.81 -5.27
C ALA A 70 -19.04 -4.04 -4.97
N GLY A 71 -19.07 -4.45 -3.70
CA GLY A 71 -19.93 -5.55 -3.23
C GLY A 71 -19.55 -6.95 -3.74
N GLN A 72 -18.53 -7.08 -4.58
CA GLN A 72 -18.10 -8.38 -5.10
C GLN A 72 -17.48 -9.23 -4.00
N ASN A 73 -17.78 -10.53 -4.01
CA ASN A 73 -17.17 -11.48 -3.08
C ASN A 73 -15.68 -11.63 -3.37
N PHE A 74 -14.87 -11.69 -2.31
CA PHE A 74 -13.45 -11.95 -2.42
C PHE A 74 -13.02 -13.15 -1.57
N ARG A 75 -11.92 -13.79 -2.01
CA ARG A 75 -11.14 -14.73 -1.22
C ARG A 75 -9.68 -14.32 -1.30
N ALA A 76 -9.09 -13.97 -0.16
CA ALA A 76 -7.68 -13.60 -0.09
C ALA A 76 -6.88 -14.65 0.70
N THR A 77 -5.68 -14.98 0.23
CA THR A 77 -4.76 -15.91 0.89
C THR A 77 -3.37 -15.27 0.98
N LEU A 78 -2.86 -15.14 2.20
CA LEU A 78 -1.47 -14.74 2.44
C LEU A 78 -0.53 -15.92 2.19
N ASN A 79 0.72 -15.65 1.84
CA ASN A 79 1.77 -16.66 1.75
C ASN A 79 1.98 -17.44 3.08
N THR A 80 1.59 -16.85 4.21
CA THR A 80 1.61 -17.49 5.54
C THR A 80 0.49 -18.53 5.72
N GLY A 81 -0.39 -18.70 4.74
CA GLY A 81 -1.52 -19.61 4.78
C GLY A 81 -2.79 -19.03 5.41
N ARG A 82 -2.73 -17.82 5.98
CA ARG A 82 -3.91 -17.12 6.53
C ARG A 82 -4.86 -16.74 5.39
N ARG A 83 -6.14 -17.06 5.56
CA ARG A 83 -7.21 -16.84 4.57
C ARG A 83 -8.22 -15.81 5.07
N PHE A 84 -8.76 -15.04 4.14
CA PHE A 84 -9.82 -14.07 4.36
C PHE A 84 -10.90 -14.25 3.30
N THR A 85 -12.15 -14.06 3.69
CA THR A 85 -13.30 -14.10 2.79
C THR A 85 -14.26 -13.01 3.20
N GLY A 86 -14.96 -12.44 2.23
CA GLY A 86 -15.97 -11.41 2.48
C GLY A 86 -16.42 -10.79 1.17
N SER A 87 -16.89 -9.55 1.24
CA SER A 87 -17.26 -8.75 0.08
C SER A 87 -16.50 -7.42 0.13
N LEU A 88 -16.19 -6.87 -1.04
CA LEU A 88 -15.60 -5.54 -1.18
C LEU A 88 -16.59 -4.47 -0.73
N ASP A 89 -16.08 -3.34 -0.23
CA ASP A 89 -16.92 -2.19 0.14
C ASP A 89 -17.53 -1.48 -1.09
N GLN A 90 -18.24 -0.37 -0.85
CA GLN A 90 -18.92 0.38 -1.92
C GLN A 90 -17.95 1.05 -2.88
N GLU A 91 -16.71 1.24 -2.46
CA GLU A 91 -15.61 1.80 -3.23
C GLU A 91 -14.77 0.70 -3.90
N GLY A 92 -15.16 -0.58 -3.80
CA GLY A 92 -14.42 -1.72 -4.33
C GLY A 92 -13.13 -2.01 -3.54
N SER A 93 -13.05 -1.59 -2.29
CA SER A 93 -11.86 -1.69 -1.45
C SER A 93 -11.89 -2.87 -0.50
N LEU A 94 -10.69 -3.33 -0.16
CA LEU A 94 -10.39 -4.45 0.72
C LEU A 94 -9.37 -4.00 1.76
N SER A 95 -9.63 -4.30 3.03
CA SER A 95 -8.68 -4.07 4.13
C SER A 95 -8.29 -5.39 4.78
N LEU A 96 -7.01 -5.77 4.74
CA LEU A 96 -6.51 -7.00 5.35
C LEU A 96 -5.53 -6.70 6.48
N SER A 97 -5.72 -7.37 7.62
CA SER A 97 -4.71 -7.40 8.68
C SER A 97 -3.63 -8.42 8.35
N LEU A 98 -2.44 -7.92 8.04
CA LEU A 98 -1.26 -8.70 7.75
C LEU A 98 -0.58 -9.19 9.03
N SER A 99 -0.03 -10.41 8.96
CA SER A 99 0.98 -10.86 9.91
C SER A 99 2.33 -10.22 9.60
N GLU A 100 3.21 -10.09 10.59
CA GLU A 100 4.56 -9.51 10.43
C GLU A 100 5.41 -10.23 9.36
N SER A 101 5.15 -11.52 9.13
CA SER A 101 5.84 -12.35 8.13
C SER A 101 5.16 -12.42 6.75
N ALA A 102 4.06 -11.70 6.53
CA ALA A 102 3.37 -11.74 5.25
C ALA A 102 4.15 -10.94 4.19
N THR A 103 4.51 -11.60 3.09
CA THR A 103 5.28 -10.98 1.98
C THR A 103 4.50 -10.97 0.66
N SER A 104 3.42 -11.73 0.55
CA SER A 104 2.53 -11.67 -0.60
C SER A 104 1.10 -12.05 -0.24
N VAL A 105 0.16 -11.58 -1.06
CA VAL A 105 -1.26 -11.92 -0.99
C VAL A 105 -1.80 -12.22 -2.38
N ARG A 106 -2.57 -13.30 -2.47
CA ARG A 106 -3.39 -13.62 -3.64
C ARG A 106 -4.84 -13.30 -3.32
N VAL A 107 -5.51 -12.57 -4.18
CA VAL A 107 -6.92 -12.17 -4.04
C VAL A 107 -7.70 -12.65 -5.26
N MET A 108 -8.74 -13.43 -5.02
CA MET A 108 -9.72 -13.85 -6.02
C MET A 108 -11.00 -13.02 -5.83
N ILE A 109 -11.56 -12.42 -6.88
CA ILE A 109 -12.80 -11.62 -6.82
C ILE A 109 -13.84 -12.20 -7.78
N GLY A 110 -15.06 -12.41 -7.29
CA GLY A 110 -16.16 -13.05 -8.02
C GLY A 110 -16.36 -14.52 -7.64
N ASN A 111 -17.43 -15.13 -8.17
CA ASN A 111 -17.84 -16.50 -7.83
C ASN A 111 -17.57 -17.51 -8.96
N GLU A 112 -18.12 -17.29 -10.16
CA GLU A 112 -18.11 -18.28 -11.25
C GLU A 112 -16.80 -18.25 -12.04
N THR A 113 -16.36 -17.06 -12.45
CA THR A 113 -15.09 -16.82 -13.16
C THR A 113 -14.29 -15.77 -12.40
N PRO A 114 -13.65 -16.17 -11.27
CA PRO A 114 -13.03 -15.21 -10.39
C PRO A 114 -11.79 -14.57 -11.04
N MET A 115 -11.68 -13.26 -10.92
CA MET A 115 -10.48 -12.51 -11.30
C MET A 115 -9.40 -12.75 -10.25
N GLU A 116 -8.20 -13.15 -10.68
CA GLU A 116 -7.06 -13.41 -9.81
C GLU A 116 -6.08 -12.23 -9.81
N PHE A 117 -5.75 -11.73 -8.63
CA PHE A 117 -4.75 -10.70 -8.41
C PHE A 117 -3.69 -11.20 -7.43
N SER A 118 -2.41 -10.96 -7.73
CA SER A 118 -1.30 -11.31 -6.85
C SER A 118 -0.46 -10.07 -6.55
N PHE A 119 -0.24 -9.80 -5.27
CA PHE A 119 0.47 -8.60 -4.81
C PHE A 119 1.65 -8.98 -3.91
N ALA A 120 2.79 -8.35 -4.14
CA ALA A 120 3.93 -8.37 -3.22
C ALA A 120 3.74 -7.30 -2.14
N LEU A 121 3.83 -7.69 -0.88
CA LEU A 121 3.64 -6.82 0.27
C LEU A 121 4.99 -6.25 0.72
N GLY A 122 5.07 -4.94 0.91
CA GLY A 122 6.29 -4.26 1.36
C GLY A 122 7.45 -4.25 0.35
N ALA A 123 7.19 -4.57 -0.92
CA ALA A 123 8.20 -4.63 -1.98
C ALA A 123 8.22 -3.40 -2.90
N LEU A 124 7.26 -2.48 -2.73
CA LEU A 124 7.15 -1.26 -3.54
C LEU A 124 8.36 -0.35 -3.34
N GLN A 125 9.04 -0.05 -4.44
CA GLN A 125 10.14 0.91 -4.47
C GLN A 125 9.60 2.36 -4.41
N PRO A 126 10.44 3.33 -4.00
CA PRO A 126 10.08 4.74 -3.98
C PRO A 126 9.49 5.23 -5.31
N ALA A 127 8.42 6.03 -5.25
CA ALA A 127 7.68 6.50 -6.42
C ALA A 127 8.50 7.33 -7.42
N ASP A 128 9.64 7.87 -6.99
CA ASP A 128 10.59 8.66 -7.78
C ASP A 128 11.73 7.80 -8.39
N SER A 129 11.80 6.51 -8.07
CA SER A 129 12.72 5.58 -8.71
C SER A 129 12.10 4.98 -9.98
N HIS A 130 12.94 4.67 -10.98
CA HIS A 130 12.48 4.03 -12.23
C HIS A 130 11.67 2.74 -11.95
N GLU A 131 12.17 1.89 -11.05
CA GLU A 131 11.50 0.66 -10.63
C GLU A 131 10.18 0.95 -9.88
N GLY A 132 10.14 1.97 -9.01
CA GLY A 132 8.93 2.31 -8.27
C GLY A 132 7.83 2.94 -9.13
N ILE A 133 8.19 3.67 -10.18
CA ILE A 133 7.24 4.14 -11.20
C ILE A 133 6.66 2.92 -11.94
N ARG A 134 7.54 2.04 -12.40
CA ARG A 134 7.15 0.83 -13.13
C ARG A 134 6.20 -0.06 -12.33
N GLN A 135 6.52 -0.34 -11.07
CA GLN A 135 5.69 -1.15 -10.18
C GLN A 135 4.29 -0.57 -10.00
N ARG A 136 4.16 0.76 -9.91
CA ARG A 136 2.85 1.42 -9.82
C ARG A 136 2.06 1.32 -11.13
N LEU A 137 2.71 1.49 -12.28
CA LEU A 137 2.07 1.31 -13.58
C LEU A 137 1.56 -0.12 -13.79
N VAL A 138 2.31 -1.13 -13.30
CA VAL A 138 1.86 -2.52 -13.27
C VAL A 138 0.64 -2.69 -12.37
N ASN A 139 0.68 -2.15 -11.14
CA ASN A 139 -0.44 -2.24 -10.20
C ASN A 139 -1.71 -1.54 -10.71
N LEU A 140 -1.57 -0.49 -11.53
CA LEU A 140 -2.67 0.21 -12.18
C LEU A 140 -3.18 -0.49 -13.46
N GLY A 141 -2.56 -1.60 -13.86
CA GLY A 141 -2.93 -2.35 -15.07
C GLY A 141 -2.54 -1.64 -16.38
N VAL A 142 -1.67 -0.64 -16.34
CA VAL A 142 -1.22 0.12 -17.52
C VAL A 142 0.02 -0.52 -18.16
N LEU A 143 0.85 -1.18 -17.36
CA LEU A 143 2.02 -1.92 -17.84
C LEU A 143 1.86 -3.41 -17.55
N ASP A 144 2.11 -4.24 -18.55
CA ASP A 144 2.09 -5.70 -18.36
C ASP A 144 3.30 -6.14 -17.50
N PRO A 145 3.08 -6.83 -16.37
CA PRO A 145 4.17 -7.34 -15.53
C PRO A 145 5.12 -8.31 -16.25
N ALA A 146 4.68 -8.96 -17.34
CA ALA A 146 5.50 -9.86 -18.15
C ALA A 146 6.56 -9.10 -18.96
N LEU A 147 6.39 -7.78 -19.16
CA LEU A 147 7.40 -6.91 -19.76
C LEU A 147 8.48 -6.54 -18.73
N SER A 148 9.04 -7.58 -18.11
CA SER A 148 10.00 -7.45 -17.03
C SER A 148 11.33 -6.82 -17.46
N ASP A 149 11.61 -6.83 -18.76
CA ASP A 149 12.67 -6.08 -19.46
C ASP A 149 12.04 -5.15 -20.52
N CYS A 150 10.94 -4.47 -20.16
CA CYS A 150 10.25 -3.55 -21.06
C CYS A 150 11.27 -2.62 -21.72
N SER A 151 11.30 -2.63 -23.05
CA SER A 151 12.12 -1.69 -23.79
C SER A 151 11.67 -0.27 -23.41
N MET A 152 12.59 0.71 -23.42
CA MET A 152 12.21 2.12 -23.19
C MET A 152 10.96 2.57 -23.98
N PRO A 153 10.74 2.11 -25.23
CA PRO A 153 9.48 2.33 -25.95
C PRO A 153 8.20 1.84 -25.24
N ASP A 154 8.19 0.64 -24.67
CA ASP A 154 7.01 0.06 -24.00
C ASP A 154 6.69 0.82 -22.72
N PHE A 155 7.73 1.19 -21.97
CA PHE A 155 7.60 2.06 -20.80
C PHE A 155 7.02 3.42 -21.18
N VAL A 156 7.49 4.04 -22.27
CA VAL A 156 6.96 5.31 -22.78
C VAL A 156 5.52 5.18 -23.28
N ALA A 157 5.13 4.04 -23.85
CA ALA A 157 3.75 3.79 -24.29
C ALA A 157 2.80 3.67 -23.08
N ALA A 158 3.16 2.87 -22.08
CA ALA A 158 2.42 2.76 -20.82
C ALA A 158 2.32 4.13 -20.11
N PHE A 159 3.42 4.88 -20.11
CA PHE A 159 3.47 6.25 -19.59
C PHE A 159 2.43 7.16 -20.27
N ARG A 160 2.38 7.16 -21.61
CA ARG A 160 1.40 7.96 -22.36
C ARG A 160 -0.04 7.50 -22.15
N GLN A 161 -0.26 6.19 -21.99
CA GLN A 161 -1.57 5.65 -21.69
C GLN A 161 -2.07 6.11 -20.33
N PHE A 162 -1.22 6.08 -19.30
CA PHE A 162 -1.55 6.63 -17.98
C PHE A 162 -1.87 8.12 -18.04
N GLU A 163 -1.06 8.91 -18.76
CA GLU A 163 -1.34 10.34 -18.96
C GLU A 163 -2.69 10.60 -19.64
N GLY A 164 -3.04 9.77 -20.63
CA GLY A 164 -4.32 9.85 -21.35
C GLY A 164 -5.53 9.46 -20.51
N LEU A 165 -5.41 8.43 -19.66
CA LEU A 165 -6.48 7.98 -18.76
C LEU A 165 -6.75 8.97 -17.63
N ALA A 166 -5.71 9.58 -17.08
CA ALA A 166 -5.83 10.45 -15.91
C ALA A 166 -6.24 11.91 -16.25
N GLY A 167 -6.77 12.16 -17.46
CA GLY A 167 -7.37 13.43 -17.88
C GLY A 167 -6.36 14.52 -18.24
N LYS A 168 -6.49 15.12 -19.43
CA LYS A 168 -5.66 16.23 -19.91
C LYS A 168 -5.70 17.45 -18.97
N ALA A 169 -4.62 17.73 -18.24
CA ALA A 169 -4.33 19.07 -17.74
C ALA A 169 -2.81 19.28 -17.70
N ARG A 170 -2.33 20.14 -18.62
CA ARG A 170 -0.94 20.62 -18.81
C ARG A 170 0.16 19.58 -18.65
N ALA A 171 0.59 19.05 -19.79
CA ALA A 171 1.95 18.59 -20.00
C ALA A 171 2.95 19.74 -19.73
N THR A 172 3.26 19.99 -18.47
CA THR A 172 4.57 20.50 -18.08
C THR A 172 5.41 19.26 -17.87
N GLY A 173 6.18 18.91 -18.90
CA GLY A 173 7.02 17.71 -18.97
C GLY A 173 8.15 17.73 -17.95
N GLU A 174 7.81 17.66 -16.68
CA GLU A 174 8.74 17.43 -15.58
C GLU A 174 8.33 16.14 -14.88
N SER A 175 9.31 15.25 -14.72
CA SER A 175 9.18 13.96 -14.04
C SER A 175 8.48 14.05 -12.66
N ASP A 176 8.53 15.23 -12.02
CA ASP A 176 7.95 15.48 -10.71
C ASP A 176 6.42 15.50 -10.70
N ASP A 177 5.75 16.01 -11.74
CA ASP A 177 4.27 16.05 -11.80
C ASP A 177 3.68 14.64 -11.93
N LEU A 178 4.34 13.78 -12.72
CA LEU A 178 3.97 12.37 -12.84
C LEU A 178 4.09 11.62 -11.52
N VAL A 179 5.22 11.75 -10.83
CA VAL A 179 5.46 11.07 -9.56
C VAL A 179 4.41 11.49 -8.53
N GLN A 180 4.00 12.76 -8.54
CA GLN A 180 2.89 13.25 -7.72
C GLN A 180 1.56 12.59 -8.11
N ARG A 181 1.24 12.47 -9.40
CA ARG A 181 0.00 11.81 -9.85
C ARG A 181 -0.03 10.31 -9.55
N LEU A 182 1.08 9.61 -9.74
CA LEU A 182 1.20 8.20 -9.34
C LEU A 182 0.99 8.04 -7.83
N ARG A 183 1.51 8.96 -7.02
CA ARG A 183 1.23 8.98 -5.57
C ARG A 183 -0.25 9.19 -5.30
N ILE A 184 -0.92 10.11 -6.00
CA ILE A 184 -2.35 10.36 -5.81
C ILE A 184 -3.20 9.15 -6.20
N GLU A 185 -2.93 8.56 -7.37
CA GLU A 185 -3.79 7.51 -7.92
C GLU A 185 -3.53 6.13 -7.27
N HIS A 186 -2.26 5.83 -6.95
CA HIS A 186 -1.89 4.54 -6.38
C HIS A 186 -1.69 4.59 -4.86
N ASP A 187 -0.93 5.56 -4.34
CA ASP A 187 -0.56 5.59 -2.93
C ASP A 187 -1.68 6.17 -2.04
N ASP A 188 -2.48 7.12 -2.56
CA ASP A 188 -3.50 7.85 -1.80
C ASP A 188 -4.90 7.20 -1.87
N SER A 189 -4.95 5.90 -1.58
CA SER A 189 -6.22 5.14 -1.48
C SER A 189 -7.15 5.66 -0.37
N ARG A 190 -6.66 6.53 0.52
CA ARG A 190 -7.45 7.21 1.56
C ARG A 190 -7.81 8.62 1.10
N ARG A 191 -8.89 8.76 0.33
CA ARG A 191 -9.72 9.95 0.52
C ARG A 191 -10.38 9.86 1.89
N THR A 192 -9.70 10.48 2.86
CA THR A 192 -10.16 10.72 4.22
C THR A 192 -11.57 11.33 4.22
N VAL A 193 -12.48 10.69 4.95
CA VAL A 193 -13.43 11.38 5.84
C VAL A 193 -13.26 10.77 7.21
#